data_AF-A0A151X937-F1
#
_entry.id   AF-A0A151X937-F1
#
_cell.length_a   1.000
_cell.length_b   1.000
_cell.length_c   1.000
_cell.angle_alpha   90.00
_cell.angle_beta   90.00
_cell.angle_gamma   90.00
#
_symmetry.space_group_name_H-M   'P 1'
#
loop_
_entity.id
_entity.type
_entity.pdbx_description
1 polymer ?
#
loop_
_entity_poly.entity_id
_entity_poly.type
_entity_poly.pdbx_seq_one_letter_code
_entity_poly.pdbx_strand_id
1 'polypeptide(L)'
;MTNGFQKKSKKLGKNINTFVDNATKAPYQDFRFLSKLYEYRTIDHNISRIALHKFRNHLWYLSPEIALAFFYLTLPLEWKQKMIDALNRESCDENIKRILIKDEEISEFMQKGFEYIVSPETKNFFKRFELDDQFLQTDPSTWSENTSFQKGLEVVNKLRVI
;
A
#
# COMPACT_ATOMS: atom_id res chain seq x y z
N MET A 1 51.01 -32.55 19.77
CA MET A 1 50.00 -32.48 18.69
C MET A 1 49.02 -31.39 19.07
N THR A 2 49.14 -30.26 18.39
CA THR A 2 48.42 -29.00 18.61
C THR A 2 47.00 -29.09 18.06
N ASN A 3 45.99 -28.72 18.84
CA ASN A 3 44.69 -28.32 18.30
C ASN A 3 44.20 -27.07 19.03
N GLY A 4 44.40 -25.92 18.37
CA GLY A 4 43.94 -24.62 18.81
C GLY A 4 42.43 -24.46 18.59
N PHE A 5 41.71 -24.17 19.66
CA PHE A 5 40.33 -23.71 19.59
C PHE A 5 40.31 -22.20 19.29
N GLN A 6 40.32 -21.85 18.00
CA GLN A 6 39.79 -20.56 17.55
C GLN A 6 38.30 -20.72 17.23
N LYS A 7 37.41 -20.36 18.17
CA LYS A 7 36.02 -20.10 17.84
C LYS A 7 35.95 -18.76 17.09
N LYS A 8 36.00 -18.84 15.75
CA LYS A 8 35.71 -17.72 14.85
C LYS A 8 34.29 -17.22 15.10
N SER A 9 34.20 -15.95 15.48
CA SER A 9 33.00 -15.12 15.38
C SER A 9 32.52 -15.13 13.92
N LYS A 10 31.42 -15.84 13.65
CA LYS A 10 30.62 -15.63 12.44
C LYS A 10 29.44 -14.75 12.84
N LYS A 11 29.55 -13.45 12.55
CA LYS A 11 28.40 -12.58 12.35
C LYS A 11 27.56 -13.20 11.24
N LEU A 12 26.51 -13.93 11.61
CA LEU A 12 25.52 -14.41 10.68
C LEU A 12 24.70 -13.20 10.25
N GLY A 13 24.81 -12.84 8.97
CA GLY A 13 24.01 -11.80 8.35
C GLY A 13 22.54 -12.04 8.65
N LYS A 14 21.86 -11.00 9.12
CA LYS A 14 20.40 -11.01 9.25
C LYS A 14 19.82 -11.21 7.86
N ASN A 15 19.32 -12.42 7.63
CA ASN A 15 18.50 -12.76 6.48
C ASN A 15 17.31 -11.79 6.46
N ILE A 16 17.27 -10.91 5.46
CA ILE A 16 16.23 -9.88 5.27
C ILE A 16 14.93 -10.50 4.69
N ASN A 17 14.71 -11.80 4.93
CA ASN A 17 13.58 -12.58 4.44
C ASN A 17 12.84 -13.27 5.61
N THR A 18 12.77 -12.63 6.77
CA THR A 18 11.71 -12.96 7.73
C THR A 18 10.40 -12.44 7.17
N PHE A 19 9.40 -13.32 7.05
CA PHE A 19 8.00 -12.99 6.81
C PHE A 19 7.52 -11.98 7.87
N VAL A 20 7.84 -10.70 7.66
CA VAL A 20 7.16 -9.60 8.31
C VAL A 20 5.92 -9.37 7.48
N ASP A 21 4.74 -9.47 8.10
CA ASP A 21 3.52 -8.94 7.52
C ASP A 21 3.70 -7.44 7.32
N ASN A 22 4.27 -7.11 6.17
CA ASN A 22 4.79 -5.79 5.92
C ASN A 22 3.59 -4.87 5.69
N ALA A 23 3.40 -3.85 6.53
CA ALA A 23 2.27 -2.92 6.44
C ALA A 23 2.11 -2.33 5.04
N THR A 24 3.21 -2.23 4.29
CA THR A 24 3.27 -1.81 2.89
C THR A 24 2.37 -2.60 1.95
N LYS A 25 2.17 -3.91 2.19
CA LYS A 25 1.33 -4.76 1.32
C LYS A 25 -0.16 -4.60 1.60
N ALA A 26 -0.54 -4.17 2.80
CA ALA A 26 -1.92 -4.24 3.28
C ALA A 26 -2.92 -3.51 2.37
N PRO A 27 -2.67 -2.25 1.94
CA PRO A 27 -3.62 -1.54 1.09
C PRO A 27 -3.92 -2.26 -0.22
N TYR A 28 -2.87 -2.78 -0.87
CA TYR A 28 -3.00 -3.50 -2.14
C TYR A 28 -3.71 -4.85 -1.98
N GLN A 29 -3.45 -5.55 -0.87
CA GLN A 29 -4.14 -6.83 -0.59
C GLN A 29 -5.63 -6.62 -0.32
N ASP A 30 -5.99 -5.59 0.44
CA ASP A 30 -7.38 -5.24 0.70
C ASP A 30 -8.12 -4.90 -0.60
N PHE A 31 -7.51 -4.08 -1.46
CA PHE A 31 -8.06 -3.80 -2.79
C PHE A 31 -8.23 -5.07 -3.62
N ARG A 32 -7.19 -5.93 -3.70
CA ARG A 32 -7.24 -7.19 -4.45
C ARG A 32 -8.34 -8.11 -3.94
N PHE A 33 -8.53 -8.17 -2.62
CA PHE A 33 -9.60 -8.95 -2.01
C PHE A 33 -10.98 -8.44 -2.44
N LEU A 34 -11.20 -7.12 -2.46
CA LEU A 34 -12.44 -6.54 -2.97
C LEU A 34 -12.66 -6.84 -4.45
N SER A 35 -11.62 -6.73 -5.28
CA SER A 35 -11.71 -7.09 -6.70
C SER A 35 -12.12 -8.54 -6.87
N LYS A 36 -11.58 -9.45 -6.05
CA LYS A 36 -11.96 -10.87 -6.07
C LYS A 36 -13.39 -11.11 -5.61
N LEU A 37 -13.84 -10.43 -4.55
CA LEU A 37 -15.25 -10.48 -4.15
C LEU A 37 -16.17 -9.97 -5.27
N TYR A 38 -15.78 -8.92 -5.96
CA TYR A 38 -16.55 -8.38 -7.09
C TYR A 38 -16.60 -9.34 -8.27
N GLU A 39 -15.50 -10.00 -8.63
CA GLU A 39 -15.48 -11.07 -9.64
C GLU A 39 -16.39 -12.25 -9.24
N TYR A 40 -16.39 -12.61 -7.94
CA TYR A 40 -17.17 -13.72 -7.39
C TYR A 40 -18.69 -13.56 -7.54
N ARG A 41 -19.19 -12.35 -7.83
CA ARG A 41 -20.62 -12.13 -8.12
C ARG A 41 -21.15 -12.98 -9.28
N THR A 42 -20.27 -13.41 -10.17
CA THR A 42 -20.57 -14.29 -11.31
C THR A 42 -20.89 -15.72 -10.87
N ILE A 43 -20.47 -16.11 -9.66
CA ILE A 43 -20.73 -17.41 -9.03
C ILE A 43 -21.88 -17.26 -8.03
N ASP A 44 -21.78 -16.31 -7.09
CA ASP A 44 -22.86 -16.00 -6.15
C ASP A 44 -22.94 -14.49 -5.93
N HIS A 45 -23.95 -13.89 -6.57
CA HIS A 45 -24.22 -12.47 -6.49
C HIS A 45 -24.59 -12.01 -5.07
N ASN A 46 -25.33 -12.82 -4.31
CA ASN A 46 -25.82 -12.42 -3.00
C ASN A 46 -24.70 -12.41 -1.96
N ILE A 47 -23.87 -13.45 -1.93
CA ILE A 47 -22.71 -13.51 -1.03
C ILE A 47 -21.71 -12.41 -1.38
N SER A 48 -21.39 -12.24 -2.67
CA SER A 48 -20.51 -11.16 -3.14
C SER A 48 -21.00 -9.80 -2.67
N ARG A 49 -22.29 -9.49 -2.90
CA ARG A 49 -22.89 -8.20 -2.50
C ARG A 49 -22.82 -7.97 -0.99
N ILE A 50 -23.22 -8.95 -0.18
CA ILE A 50 -23.22 -8.82 1.29
C ILE A 50 -21.79 -8.64 1.81
N ALA A 51 -20.83 -9.41 1.27
CA ALA A 51 -19.42 -9.30 1.65
C ALA A 51 -18.85 -7.93 1.27
N LEU A 52 -19.01 -7.48 0.02
CA LEU A 52 -18.55 -6.16 -0.42
C LEU A 52 -19.15 -5.03 0.43
N HIS A 53 -20.45 -5.12 0.72
CA HIS A 53 -21.14 -4.15 1.58
C HIS A 53 -20.57 -4.16 3.01
N LYS A 54 -20.14 -5.31 3.54
CA LYS A 54 -19.47 -5.37 4.85
C LYS A 54 -18.09 -4.73 4.77
N PHE A 55 -17.29 -5.08 3.76
CA PHE A 55 -15.90 -4.64 3.63
C PHE A 55 -15.76 -3.17 3.26
N ARG A 56 -16.69 -2.55 2.52
CA ARG A 56 -16.60 -1.11 2.22
C ARG A 56 -16.49 -0.25 3.49
N ASN A 57 -17.21 -0.64 4.55
CA ASN A 57 -17.18 0.07 5.84
C ASN A 57 -15.84 -0.11 6.57
N HIS A 58 -15.06 -1.12 6.20
CA HIS A 58 -13.72 -1.37 6.72
C HIS A 58 -12.63 -0.60 5.95
N LEU A 59 -12.93 0.03 4.81
CA LEU A 59 -11.96 0.79 4.02
C LEU A 59 -11.81 2.26 4.46
N TRP A 60 -12.45 2.65 5.55
CA TRP A 60 -12.39 4.02 6.07
C TRP A 60 -10.95 4.47 6.38
N TYR A 61 -10.09 3.52 6.74
CA TYR A 61 -8.69 3.78 7.06
C TYR A 61 -7.83 3.90 5.80
N LEU A 62 -8.34 3.59 4.61
CA LEU A 62 -7.47 3.38 3.46
C LEU A 62 -7.01 4.67 2.79
N SER A 63 -7.74 5.78 2.91
CA SER A 63 -7.43 7.03 2.18
C SER A 63 -6.06 7.66 2.55
N PRO A 64 -5.70 7.85 3.84
CA PRO A 64 -4.34 8.24 4.18
C PRO A 64 -3.35 7.08 4.05
N GLU A 65 -3.74 5.88 4.49
CA GLU A 65 -2.86 4.72 4.64
C GLU A 65 -2.51 4.03 3.32
N ILE A 66 -3.18 4.36 2.21
CA ILE A 66 -2.79 3.96 0.84
C ILE A 66 -1.34 4.37 0.52
N ALA A 67 -0.81 5.39 1.21
CA ALA A 67 0.58 5.78 1.12
C ALA A 67 1.57 4.62 1.39
N LEU A 68 1.18 3.65 2.22
CA LEU A 68 1.96 2.45 2.49
C LEU A 68 2.25 1.64 1.20
N ALA A 69 1.34 1.67 0.23
CA ALA A 69 1.52 0.94 -1.03
C ALA A 69 2.59 1.56 -1.94
N PHE A 70 2.96 2.84 -1.78
CA PHE A 70 4.12 3.40 -2.49
C PHE A 70 5.42 2.67 -2.12
N PHE A 71 5.51 2.22 -0.86
CA PHE A 71 6.65 1.47 -0.32
C PHE A 71 6.56 -0.04 -0.57
N TYR A 72 5.48 -0.53 -1.20
CA TYR A 72 5.36 -1.94 -1.55
C TYR A 72 6.28 -2.25 -2.75
N LEU A 73 7.40 -2.92 -2.46
CA LEU A 73 8.46 -3.17 -3.44
C LEU A 73 8.01 -4.03 -4.63
N THR A 74 7.07 -4.95 -4.40
CA THR A 74 6.55 -5.84 -5.44
C THR A 74 5.29 -5.32 -6.11
N LEU A 75 4.84 -4.09 -5.81
CA LEU A 75 3.79 -3.43 -6.58
C LEU A 75 4.32 -3.12 -7.99
N PRO A 76 3.60 -3.48 -9.08
CA PRO A 76 4.06 -3.17 -10.43
C PRO A 76 4.25 -1.67 -10.64
N LEU A 77 5.24 -1.32 -11.46
CA LEU A 77 5.62 0.07 -11.74
C LEU A 77 4.45 0.90 -12.27
N GLU A 78 3.65 0.32 -13.15
CA GLU A 78 2.46 0.93 -13.74
C GLU A 78 1.47 1.44 -12.66
N TRP A 79 1.25 0.65 -11.61
CA TRP A 79 0.38 1.04 -10.51
C TRP A 79 0.97 2.19 -9.70
N LYS A 80 2.29 2.18 -9.47
CA LYS A 80 2.97 3.30 -8.78
C LYS A 80 2.85 4.61 -9.56
N GLN A 81 3.02 4.54 -10.88
CA GLN A 81 2.84 5.69 -11.77
C GLN A 81 1.40 6.22 -11.70
N LYS A 82 0.40 5.34 -11.86
CA LYS A 82 -1.03 5.70 -11.74
C LYS A 82 -1.37 6.35 -10.39
N MET A 83 -0.80 5.86 -9.30
CA MET A 83 -0.99 6.44 -7.96
C MET A 83 -0.40 7.85 -7.85
N ILE A 84 0.76 8.11 -8.45
CA ILE A 84 1.37 9.46 -8.47
C ILE A 84 0.54 10.40 -9.32
N ASP A 85 0.09 9.95 -10.48
CA ASP A 85 -0.79 10.72 -11.35
C ASP A 85 -2.08 11.09 -10.60
N ALA A 86 -2.67 10.13 -9.88
CA ALA A 86 -3.85 10.38 -9.04
C ALA A 86 -3.56 11.38 -7.90
N LEU A 87 -2.39 11.32 -7.28
CA LEU A 87 -1.97 12.26 -6.22
C LEU A 87 -1.79 13.70 -6.74
N ASN A 88 -1.45 13.85 -8.02
CA ASN A 88 -1.19 15.13 -8.69
C ASN A 88 -2.42 15.69 -9.43
N ARG A 89 -3.52 14.94 -9.55
CA ARG A 89 -4.77 15.47 -10.10
C ARG A 89 -5.30 16.58 -9.19
N GLU A 90 -5.60 17.73 -9.78
CA GLU A 90 -6.40 18.76 -9.10
C GLU A 90 -7.74 18.13 -8.73
N SER A 91 -8.09 18.17 -7.44
CA SER A 91 -9.29 17.51 -6.93
C SER A 91 -10.53 18.22 -7.47
N CYS A 92 -11.19 17.64 -8.47
CA CYS A 92 -12.53 18.08 -8.89
C CYS A 92 -13.59 17.73 -7.84
N ASP A 93 -13.31 16.75 -6.96
CA ASP A 93 -14.18 16.33 -5.86
C ASP A 93 -13.61 16.79 -4.52
N GLU A 94 -14.39 17.61 -3.81
CA GLU A 94 -14.08 18.09 -2.48
C GLU A 94 -13.88 16.93 -1.50
N ASN A 95 -12.67 16.81 -0.93
CA ASN A 95 -12.39 16.12 0.32
C ASN A 95 -13.06 14.74 0.49
N ILE A 96 -12.62 13.73 -0.26
CA ILE A 96 -12.93 12.33 0.06
C ILE A 96 -12.13 11.94 1.32
N LYS A 97 -12.55 12.43 2.49
CA LYS A 97 -12.00 12.05 3.80
C LYS A 97 -12.21 10.57 4.12
N ARG A 98 -13.16 9.93 3.42
CA ARG A 98 -13.52 8.51 3.54
C ARG A 98 -14.00 8.00 2.20
N ILE A 99 -13.51 6.85 1.77
CA ILE A 99 -14.05 6.14 0.61
C ILE A 99 -15.46 5.67 0.98
N LEU A 100 -16.48 6.41 0.54
CA LEU A 100 -17.88 6.04 0.74
C LEU A 100 -18.42 5.45 -0.56
N ILE A 101 -18.15 4.17 -0.80
CA ILE A 101 -18.61 3.49 -2.01
C ILE A 101 -20.10 3.16 -1.86
N LYS A 102 -21.01 3.85 -2.55
CA LYS A 102 -22.41 3.41 -2.60
C LYS A 102 -22.55 2.10 -3.39
N ASP A 103 -23.62 1.36 -3.18
CA ASP A 103 -23.80 0.05 -3.82
C ASP A 103 -23.79 0.16 -5.35
N GLU A 104 -24.32 1.27 -5.88
CA GLU A 104 -24.36 1.59 -7.31
C GLU A 104 -22.97 1.96 -7.86
N GLU A 105 -22.10 2.50 -7.01
CA GLU A 105 -20.77 3.01 -7.34
C GLU A 105 -19.68 1.92 -7.21
N ILE A 106 -19.97 0.75 -6.62
CA ILE A 106 -18.99 -0.36 -6.48
C ILE A 106 -18.43 -0.77 -7.84
N SER A 107 -19.30 -0.87 -8.84
CA SER A 107 -18.86 -1.27 -10.19
C SER A 107 -17.90 -0.27 -10.80
N GLU A 108 -18.13 1.02 -10.57
CA GLU A 108 -17.27 2.11 -11.02
C GLU A 108 -15.96 2.15 -10.23
N PHE A 109 -16.01 1.99 -8.91
CA PHE A 109 -14.82 1.89 -8.05
C PHE A 109 -13.89 0.76 -8.51
N MET A 110 -14.44 -0.42 -8.82
CA MET A 110 -13.63 -1.55 -9.31
C MET A 110 -13.05 -1.32 -10.70
N GLN A 111 -13.72 -0.51 -11.55
CA GLN A 111 -13.22 -0.15 -12.88
C GLN A 111 -12.13 0.94 -12.83
N LYS A 112 -12.28 1.92 -11.91
CA LYS A 112 -11.34 3.03 -11.75
C LYS A 112 -10.00 2.62 -11.15
N GLY A 113 -9.93 1.45 -10.51
CA GLY A 113 -8.68 0.86 -10.07
C GLY A 113 -8.17 1.35 -8.71
N PHE A 114 -7.03 0.81 -8.31
CA PHE A 114 -6.37 1.06 -7.02
C PHE A 114 -5.98 2.53 -6.82
N GLU A 115 -5.65 3.24 -7.90
CA GLU A 115 -5.28 4.65 -7.89
C GLU A 115 -6.41 5.57 -7.48
N TYR A 116 -7.67 5.15 -7.64
CA TYR A 116 -8.84 5.95 -7.23
C TYR A 116 -8.93 6.15 -5.72
N ILE A 117 -8.19 5.35 -4.96
CA ILE A 117 -8.10 5.44 -3.50
C ILE A 117 -7.13 6.55 -3.07
N VAL A 118 -6.20 6.93 -3.95
CA VAL A 118 -5.24 8.00 -3.69
C VAL A 118 -5.96 9.33 -3.74
N SER A 119 -5.79 10.11 -2.69
CA SER A 119 -6.44 11.41 -2.53
C SER A 119 -5.47 12.42 -1.91
N PRO A 120 -5.80 13.72 -1.85
CA PRO A 120 -4.96 14.69 -1.16
C PRO A 120 -4.63 14.30 0.29
N GLU A 121 -5.53 13.57 0.97
CA GLU A 121 -5.34 13.04 2.31
C GLU A 121 -4.22 12.00 2.39
N THR A 122 -3.85 11.35 1.30
CA THR A 122 -2.67 10.45 1.24
C THR A 122 -1.39 11.18 1.64
N LYS A 123 -1.26 12.49 1.36
CA LYS A 123 -0.11 13.31 1.81
C LYS A 123 -0.06 13.47 3.34
N ASN A 124 -1.19 13.31 4.04
CA ASN A 124 -1.20 13.39 5.50
C ASN A 124 -0.43 12.24 6.16
N PHE A 125 -0.31 11.09 5.49
CA PHE A 125 0.51 9.98 5.98
C PHE A 125 1.99 10.40 6.08
N PHE A 126 2.53 11.01 5.03
CA PHE A 126 3.92 11.47 5.00
C PHE A 126 4.17 12.52 6.08
N LYS A 127 3.25 13.48 6.25
CA LYS A 127 3.32 14.47 7.33
C LYS A 127 3.28 13.83 8.72
N ARG A 128 2.36 12.87 8.95
CA ARG A 128 2.19 12.19 10.25
C ARG A 128 3.42 11.39 10.68
N PHE A 129 4.13 10.80 9.72
CA PHE A 129 5.34 10.01 9.98
C PHE A 129 6.63 10.80 9.75
N GLU A 130 6.54 12.10 9.50
CA GLU A 130 7.68 12.98 9.20
C GLU A 130 8.57 12.43 8.06
N LEU A 131 7.92 11.86 7.04
CA LEU A 131 8.59 11.29 5.88
C LEU A 131 8.76 12.35 4.79
N ASP A 132 9.95 12.39 4.23
CA ASP A 132 10.25 13.15 3.03
C ASP A 132 9.56 12.50 1.81
N ASP A 133 8.71 13.27 1.14
CA ASP A 133 7.89 12.85 0.00
C ASP A 133 8.45 13.32 -1.35
N GLN A 134 9.64 13.92 -1.39
CA GLN A 134 10.25 14.41 -2.64
C GLN A 134 10.45 13.31 -3.69
N PHE A 135 10.63 12.05 -3.28
CA PHE A 135 10.72 10.93 -4.22
C PHE A 135 9.45 10.77 -5.08
N LEU A 136 8.27 11.22 -4.61
CA LEU A 136 7.02 11.17 -5.39
C LEU A 136 7.07 12.04 -6.66
N GLN A 137 8.03 12.95 -6.77
CA GLN A 137 8.28 13.77 -7.96
C GLN A 137 9.26 13.12 -8.95
N THR A 138 9.82 11.96 -8.60
CA THR A 138 10.77 11.21 -9.44
C THR A 138 10.13 9.94 -9.99
N ASP A 139 10.67 9.42 -11.10
CA ASP A 139 10.15 8.18 -11.69
C ASP A 139 10.27 6.99 -10.73
N PRO A 140 9.22 6.16 -10.55
CA PRO A 140 9.23 5.10 -9.55
C PRO A 140 10.25 3.98 -9.77
N SER A 141 10.83 3.88 -10.97
CA SER A 141 11.94 2.97 -11.25
C SER A 141 13.22 3.38 -10.51
N THR A 142 13.37 4.66 -10.17
CA THR A 142 14.55 5.23 -9.49
C THR A 142 14.44 5.22 -7.97
N TRP A 143 13.26 4.95 -7.41
CA TRP A 143 13.00 5.07 -5.97
C TRP A 143 13.89 4.19 -5.10
N SER A 144 14.31 3.02 -5.61
CA SER A 144 15.20 2.12 -4.86
C SER A 144 16.57 2.73 -4.56
N GLU A 145 17.00 3.75 -5.29
CA GLU A 145 18.25 4.47 -5.06
C GLU A 145 18.02 5.81 -4.34
N ASN A 146 16.76 6.25 -4.22
CA ASN A 146 16.41 7.52 -3.62
C ASN A 146 16.54 7.45 -2.08
N THR A 147 17.32 8.37 -1.50
CA THR A 147 17.58 8.41 -0.06
C THR A 147 16.32 8.68 0.78
N SER A 148 15.40 9.54 0.31
CA SER A 148 14.14 9.82 1.02
C SER A 148 13.24 8.58 1.03
N PHE A 149 13.13 7.88 -0.10
CA PHE A 149 12.38 6.63 -0.20
C PHE A 149 12.95 5.55 0.71
N GLN A 150 14.27 5.34 0.73
CA GLN A 150 14.92 4.34 1.58
C GLN A 150 14.68 4.62 3.07
N LYS A 151 14.80 5.87 3.50
CA LYS A 151 14.48 6.27 4.89
C LYS A 151 13.01 6.02 5.22
N GLY A 152 12.10 6.39 4.32
CA GLY A 152 10.67 6.12 4.50
C GLY A 152 10.37 4.62 4.58
N LEU A 153 11.00 3.83 3.70
CA LEU A 153 10.89 2.37 3.68
C LEU A 153 11.33 1.74 5.01
N GLU A 154 12.43 2.22 5.61
CA GLU A 154 12.88 1.77 6.93
C GLU A 154 11.87 2.07 8.05
N VAL A 155 11.18 3.22 7.98
CA VAL A 155 10.16 3.59 8.96
C VAL A 155 8.93 2.72 8.80
N VAL A 156 8.40 2.59 7.58
CA VAL A 156 7.17 1.82 7.33
C VAL A 156 7.36 0.31 7.56
N ASN A 157 8.57 -0.23 7.32
CA ASN A 157 8.88 -1.63 7.62
C ASN A 157 8.91 -1.94 9.13
N LYS A 158 8.99 -0.93 9.99
CA LYS A 158 8.89 -1.10 11.45
C LYS A 158 7.44 -1.08 11.94
N LEU A 159 6.49 -0.69 11.10
CA LEU A 159 5.07 -0.71 11.44
C LEU A 159 4.60 -2.17 11.52
N ARG A 160 3.96 -2.50 12.64
CA ARG A 160 3.31 -3.80 12.81
C ARG A 160 1.86 -3.68 12.38
N VAL A 161 1.43 -4.60 11.52
CA VAL A 161 0.02 -4.87 11.28
C VAL A 161 -0.44 -5.80 12.41
N ILE A 162 -1.45 -5.39 13.17
CA ILE A 162 -2.03 -6.14 14.30
C ILE A 162 -3.37 -6.72 13.86
#